data_AF-A0A3F3Q130-F1
#
_entry.id   AF-A0A3F3Q130-F1
#
_cell.length_a   1.000
_cell.length_b   1.000
_cell.length_c   1.000
_cell.angle_alpha   90.00
_cell.angle_beta   90.00
_cell.angle_gamma   90.00
#
_symmetry.space_group_name_H-M   'P 1'
#
loop_
_entity.id
_entity.type
_entity.pdbx_description
1 polymer ?
#
loop_
_entity_poly.entity_id
_entity_poly.type
_entity_poly.pdbx_seq_one_letter_code
_entity_poly.pdbx_strand_id
1 'polypeptide(L)' 'MAYIGDAAVIFFVILGCVMVTLSGYSTHYLMTNGFYGLERDIDPTAEQRVYMRQLRLRDLHWMARDNRVKTEDSQSAV' A
#
# COMPACT_ATOMS: atom_id res chain seq x y z
N MET A 1 -21.79 -41.45 20.17
CA MET A 1 -21.16 -40.43 21.03
C MET A 1 -19.77 -39.97 20.54
N ALA A 2 -19.03 -40.73 19.73
CA ALA A 2 -17.73 -40.28 19.19
C ALA A 2 -17.84 -39.26 18.03
N TYR A 3 -18.83 -39.41 17.14
CA TYR A 3 -18.99 -38.54 15.96
C TYR A 3 -19.31 -37.06 16.24
N ILE A 4 -19.85 -36.74 17.42
CA ILE A 4 -20.22 -35.37 17.79
C ILE A 4 -18.99 -34.55 18.18
N GLY A 5 -17.97 -35.19 18.78
CA GLY A 5 -16.73 -34.52 19.17
C GLY A 5 -15.96 -34.01 17.95
N ASP A 6 -15.76 -34.87 16.95
CA ASP A 6 -15.02 -34.51 15.73
C ASP A 6 -15.74 -33.44 14.90
N ALA A 7 -17.07 -33.58 14.75
CA ALA A 7 -17.88 -32.58 14.06
C ALA A 7 -17.86 -31.21 14.76
N ALA A 8 -17.90 -31.19 16.10
CA ALA A 8 -17.82 -29.95 16.87
C ALA A 8 -16.45 -29.27 16.72
N VAL A 9 -15.35 -30.05 16.74
CA VAL A 9 -14.00 -29.52 16.53
C VAL A 9 -13.88 -28.86 15.16
N ILE A 10 -14.34 -29.53 14.09
CA ILE A 10 -14.34 -28.98 12.74
C ILE A 10 -15.14 -27.68 12.67
N PHE A 11 -16.32 -27.65 13.31
CA PHE A 11 -17.14 -26.45 13.37
C PHE A 11 -16.43 -25.28 14.06
N PHE A 12 -15.80 -25.51 15.22
CA PHE A 12 -15.06 -24.47 15.93
C PHE A 12 -13.86 -23.95 15.16
N VAL A 13 -13.17 -24.80 14.39
CA VAL A 13 -12.08 -24.36 13.51
C VAL A 13 -12.60 -23.42 12.42
N ILE A 14 -13.68 -23.78 11.75
CA ILE A 14 -14.29 -22.94 10.71
C ILE A 14 -14.78 -21.61 11.32
N LEU A 15 -15.47 -21.68 12.46
CA LEU A 15 -15.95 -20.49 13.17
C LEU A 15 -14.79 -19.59 13.60
N GLY A 16 -13.69 -20.17 14.09
CA GLY A 16 -12.46 -19.45 14.42
C GLY A 16 -11.86 -18.73 13.21
N CYS A 17 -11.76 -19.40 12.06
CA CYS A 17 -11.29 -18.77 10.82
C CYS A 17 -12.17 -17.59 10.39
N VAL A 18 -13.49 -17.72 10.49
CA VAL A 18 -14.42 -16.62 10.17
C VAL A 18 -14.25 -15.46 11.15
N MET A 19 -14.13 -15.73 12.45
CA MET A 19 -13.97 -14.67 13.46
C MET A 19 -12.63 -13.94 13.33
N VAL A 20 -11.54 -14.64 13.03
CA VAL A 20 -10.22 -14.04 12.81
C VAL A 20 -10.23 -13.15 11.57
N THR A 21 -10.84 -13.59 10.47
CA THR A 21 -10.92 -12.79 9.24
C THR A 21 -11.74 -11.51 9.43
N LEU A 22 -12.90 -11.61 10.09
CA LEU A 22 -13.73 -10.43 10.43
C LEU A 22 -13.01 -9.47 11.38
N SER A 23 -12.33 -10.00 12.39
CA SER A 23 -11.56 -9.20 13.35
C SER A 23 -10.41 -8.47 12.65
N GLY A 24 -9.66 -9.16 11.78
CA GLY A 24 -8.59 -8.56 10.99
C GLY A 24 -9.09 -7.44 10.07
N TYR A 25 -10.24 -7.62 9.42
CA TYR A 25 -10.86 -6.59 8.59
C TYR A 25 -11.30 -5.37 9.42
N SER A 26 -11.88 -5.60 10.60
CA SER A 26 -12.27 -4.53 11.52
C SER A 26 -11.07 -3.76 12.07
N THR A 27 -10.02 -4.46 12.50
CA THR A 27 -8.77 -3.84 12.96
C THR A 27 -8.11 -3.04 11.84
N HIS A 28 -8.06 -3.59 10.62
CA HIS A 28 -7.55 -2.86 9.46
C HIS A 28 -8.37 -1.59 9.21
N TYR A 29 -9.70 -1.69 9.19
CA TYR A 29 -10.59 -0.53 9.02
C TYR A 29 -10.34 0.56 10.07
N LEU A 30 -10.21 0.19 11.35
CA LEU A 30 -9.93 1.13 12.44
C LEU A 30 -8.53 1.74 12.33
N MET A 31 -7.52 0.93 12.03
CA MET A 31 -6.13 1.40 11.92
C MET A 31 -5.91 2.30 10.70
N THR A 32 -6.64 2.08 9.60
CA THR A 32 -6.51 2.87 8.38
C THR A 32 -7.60 3.93 8.23
N ASN A 33 -8.32 4.30 9.30
CA ASN A 33 -9.38 5.32 9.29
C ASN A 33 -10.43 5.11 8.19
N GLY A 34 -10.80 3.85 7.94
CA GLY A 34 -11.75 3.46 6.90
C GLY A 34 -11.19 3.60 5.49
N PHE A 35 -10.45 2.58 5.03
CA PHE A 35 -9.97 2.46 3.64
C PHE A 35 -9.49 3.79 3.04
N TYR A 36 -8.25 4.19 3.36
CA TYR A 36 -7.53 5.20 2.57
C TYR A 36 -7.66 4.89 1.08
N GLY A 37 -8.53 5.62 0.38
CA GLY A 37 -8.89 5.33 -1.01
C GLY A 37 -10.39 5.43 -1.35
N LEU A 38 -11.30 5.63 -0.39
CA LEU A 38 -12.68 6.04 -0.73
C LEU A 38 -12.74 7.51 -1.19
N GLU A 39 -11.79 8.35 -0.76
CA GLU A 39 -11.54 9.70 -1.28
C GLU A 39 -10.66 9.69 -2.53
N ARG A 40 -10.91 8.75 -3.45
CA ARG A 40 -10.23 8.70 -4.75
C ARG A 40 -10.73 9.73 -5.75
N ASP A 41 -11.72 10.54 -5.37
CA ASP A 41 -12.35 11.53 -6.25
C ASP A 41 -12.27 12.95 -5.68
N ILE A 42 -11.26 13.24 -4.86
CA ILE A 42 -10.89 14.63 -4.59
C ILE A 42 -10.05 15.08 -5.76
N ASP A 43 -10.73 15.70 -6.73
CA ASP A 43 -10.09 16.41 -7.81
C ASP A 43 -9.04 17.37 -7.19
N PRO A 44 -7.73 17.20 -7.47
CA PRO A 44 -6.72 17.99 -6.80
C PRO A 44 -6.96 19.46 -7.13
N THR A 45 -6.90 20.32 -6.09
CA THR A 45 -7.04 21.77 -6.25
C THR A 45 -6.04 22.29 -7.28
N ALA A 46 -6.34 23.40 -7.95
CA ALA A 46 -5.45 23.96 -8.98
C ALA A 46 -4.01 24.16 -8.48
N GLU A 47 -3.86 24.61 -7.23
CA GLU A 47 -2.57 24.76 -6.55
C GLU A 47 -1.85 23.42 -6.34
N GLN A 48 -2.57 22.38 -5.90
CA GLN A 48 -2.00 21.03 -5.76
C GLN A 48 -1.54 20.46 -7.10
N ARG A 49 -2.26 20.73 -8.19
CA ARG A 49 -1.85 20.31 -9.55
C ARG A 49 -0.56 20.98 -9.98
N VAL A 50 -0.42 22.29 -9.74
CA VAL A 50 0.80 23.05 -10.03
C VAL A 50 1.96 22.52 -9.18
N TYR A 51 1.74 22.32 -7.88
CA TYR A 51 2.74 21.76 -6.97
C TYR A 51 3.22 20.38 -7.43
N MET A 52 2.31 19.46 -7.74
CA MET A 52 2.65 18.12 -8.22
C MET A 52 3.44 18.15 -9.54
N ARG A 53 3.11 19.08 -10.43
CA ARG A 53 3.87 19.28 -11.67
C ARG A 53 5.29 19.78 -11.38
N GLN A 54 5.44 20.76 -10.50
CA GLN A 54 6.75 21.29 -10.11
C GLN A 54 7.61 20.22 -9.43
N LEU A 55 7.01 19.42 -8.55
CA LEU A 55 7.65 18.28 -7.90
C LEU A 55 8.19 17.28 -8.92
N ARG A 56 7.36 16.86 -9.88
CA ARG A 56 7.77 15.94 -10.95
C ARG A 56 8.94 16.48 -11.78
N LEU A 57 8.91 17.77 -12.12
CA LEU A 57 9.99 18.39 -12.91
C LEU A 57 11.30 18.44 -12.12
N ARG A 58 11.23 18.74 -10.82
CA ARG A 58 12.39 18.73 -9.93
C ARG A 58 13.00 17.33 -9.82
N ASP A 59 12.16 16.32 -9.62
CA ASP A 59 12.64 14.93 -9.50
C ASP A 59 13.27 14.46 -10.81
N LEU A 60 12.67 14.79 -11.96
CA LEU A 60 13.26 14.49 -13.28
C LEU A 60 14.63 15.17 -13.47
N HIS A 61 14.79 16.41 -12.99
CA HIS A 61 16.06 17.11 -13.03
C HIS A 61 17.14 16.40 -12.20
N TRP A 62 16.82 15.98 -10.98
CA TRP A 62 17.74 15.21 -10.13
C TRP A 62 18.11 13.87 -10.76
N MET A 63 17.14 13.13 -11.30
CA MET A 63 17.39 11.86 -12.00
C MET A 63 18.28 12.05 -13.23
N ALA A 64 18.07 13.11 -14.00
CA ALA A 64 18.90 13.42 -15.17
C ALA A 64 20.34 13.79 -14.78
N ARG A 65 20.52 14.51 -13.67
CA ARG A 65 21.83 14.82 -13.11
C ARG A 65 22.56 13.55 -12.67
N ASP A 66 21.89 12.69 -11.90
CA ASP A 66 22.50 11.47 -11.37
C ASP A 66 22.90 10.48 -12.48
N ASN A 67 22.12 10.40 -13.56
CA ASN A 67 22.49 9.58 -14.72
C ASN A 67 23.66 10.17 -15.54
N ARG A 68 23.79 11.49 -15.62
CA ARG A 68 24.97 12.12 -16.25
C ARG A 68 26.24 11.85 -15.44
N VAL A 69 26.18 11.94 -14.12
CA VAL A 69 27.31 11.63 -13.23
C VAL A 69 27.77 10.17 -13.39
N LYS A 70 26.84 9.20 -13.49
CA LYS A 70 27.19 7.80 -13.74
C LYS A 70 27.95 7.57 -15.05
N THR A 71 27.68 8.38 -16.08
CA THR A 71 28.34 8.21 -17.39
C THR A 71 29.79 8.69 -17.35
N GLU A 72 30.07 9.78 -16.63
CA GLU A 72 31.43 10.34 -16.50
C GLU A 72 32.32 9.45 -15.63
N ASP A 73 31.81 8.94 -14.50
CA ASP A 73 32.57 8.01 -13.64
C ASP A 73 32.86 6.66 -14.34
N SER A 74 31.97 6.22 -15.24
CA SER A 74 32.18 4.98 -16.00
C SER A 74 33.10 5.16 -17.22
N GLN A 75 33.24 6.39 -17.74
CA GLN A 75 34.18 6.71 -18.84
C GLN A 75 35.59 7.06 -18.35
N SER A 76 35.76 7.51 -17.10
CA SER A 76 37.08 7.77 -16.52
C SER A 76 37.81 6.49 -16.03
N ALA A 77 37.14 5.34 -16.04
CA ALA A 77 37.67 4.05 -15.60
C ALA A 77 38.12 3.11 -16.74
N VAL A 78 38.23 3.63 -17.97
CA VAL A 78 38.77 2.91 -19.15
C VAL A 78 40.02 3.61 -19.66
#